data_AF-A0AAE0GTR0-F1
#
_entry.id   AF-A0AAE0GTR0-F1
#
_cell.length_a   1.000
_cell.length_b   1.000
_cell.length_c   1.000
_cell.angle_alpha   90.00
_cell.angle_beta   90.00
_cell.angle_gamma   90.00
#
_symmetry.space_group_name_H-M   'P 1'
#
loop_
_entity.id
_entity.type
_entity.pdbx_description
1 polymer ?
#
loop_
_entity_poly.entity_id
_entity_poly.type
_entity_poly.pdbx_seq_one_letter_code
_entity_poly.pdbx_strand_id
1 'polypeptide(L)'
;MGRIYVGEAAWLDPLAPMDTCADRAYEGMWMAWSGCLAQIQRRRSQIKCAVPEPLPEQCTIEVKAIPTRGCPGALCAEFVQVLGARGIPTATFEELVLEAAACHKGWRPRGAKHLSIPLCQSRRLFVLPDPTGRLKPDEVYLHAGDDVDLSELFDGSGEVVALHNPAVAPEDVVKFRAVDLPELRLHDPPYRHVAVLSVQGDQPPAAWLSGGDYDGDQPLFIWDKRITCVTPLARACHVASAGDGATASHVDGIPGQCSVREAQETPGGLSEELRRYVGQLIQQSDLLSELYGLHEVWADRAASAHNAEEQELASQSAAQLVRIYRDALDAPKSGLRIVIPDHLRTNYIPHWHRKAEQDSENDLHVYKSMSTLGRLLSSLSTQSQ
;
A
#
# COMPACT_ATOMS: atom_id res chain seq x y z
N MET A 1 48.29 -17.05 19.56
CA MET A 1 48.02 -16.23 18.36
C MET A 1 47.74 -17.18 17.21
N GLY A 2 46.45 -17.43 16.95
CA GLY A 2 45.97 -18.52 16.07
C GLY A 2 45.31 -17.95 14.81
N ARG A 3 45.51 -18.66 13.70
CA ARG A 3 45.35 -18.24 12.28
C ARG A 3 43.89 -18.17 11.81
N ILE A 4 43.64 -17.30 10.84
CA ILE A 4 42.45 -17.28 9.98
C ILE A 4 42.78 -18.02 8.68
N TYR A 5 41.87 -18.89 8.25
CA TYR A 5 41.92 -19.66 7.01
C TYR A 5 41.17 -18.88 5.91
N VAL A 6 41.79 -18.72 4.73
CA VAL A 6 41.15 -18.18 3.52
C VAL A 6 41.35 -19.21 2.41
N GLY A 7 40.24 -19.67 1.84
CA GLY A 7 40.23 -20.71 0.81
C GLY A 7 40.69 -20.22 -0.57
N GLU A 8 41.25 -21.16 -1.32
CA GLU A 8 41.91 -21.02 -2.62
C GLU A 8 40.95 -20.67 -3.76
N ALA A 9 41.41 -19.82 -4.70
CA ALA A 9 41.05 -19.91 -6.11
C ALA A 9 42.21 -19.39 -6.97
N ALA A 10 42.52 -20.15 -8.01
CA ALA A 10 43.75 -20.14 -8.79
C ALA A 10 43.90 -18.94 -9.74
N TRP A 11 45.17 -18.62 -10.03
CA TRP A 11 45.63 -17.61 -10.97
C TRP A 11 45.54 -18.08 -12.43
N LEU A 12 45.12 -17.19 -13.34
CA LEU A 12 45.44 -17.24 -14.76
C LEU A 12 45.85 -15.84 -15.25
N ASP A 13 46.93 -15.84 -16.03
CA ASP A 13 47.78 -14.72 -16.48
C ASP A 13 47.06 -13.71 -17.42
N PRO A 14 47.33 -12.40 -17.34
CA PRO A 14 46.85 -11.42 -18.30
C PRO A 14 47.95 -11.12 -19.33
N LEU A 15 47.75 -11.44 -20.62
CA LEU A 15 48.30 -10.69 -21.78
C LEU A 15 47.98 -11.37 -23.13
N ALA A 16 47.45 -10.56 -24.06
CA ALA A 16 47.38 -10.68 -25.53
C ALA A 16 46.13 -11.32 -26.19
N PRO A 17 45.74 -10.89 -27.42
CA PRO A 17 45.24 -9.56 -27.78
C PRO A 17 43.89 -9.62 -28.54
N MET A 18 43.28 -8.44 -28.74
CA MET A 18 42.07 -8.21 -29.55
C MET A 18 42.23 -8.67 -31.01
N ASP A 19 41.17 -9.25 -31.58
CA ASP A 19 40.88 -9.16 -33.02
C ASP A 19 39.38 -9.07 -33.28
N THR A 20 39.08 -8.26 -34.28
CA THR A 20 37.82 -7.59 -34.64
C THR A 20 36.77 -8.49 -35.29
N CYS A 21 35.48 -8.21 -35.03
CA CYS A 21 34.51 -7.82 -36.06
C CYS A 21 33.10 -7.74 -35.48
N ALA A 22 32.66 -6.50 -35.23
CA ALA A 22 31.25 -6.14 -35.28
C ALA A 22 30.76 -6.34 -36.72
N ASP A 23 29.81 -7.25 -36.93
CA ASP A 23 28.76 -7.23 -37.99
C ASP A 23 28.05 -8.58 -38.11
N ARG A 24 27.52 -9.11 -36.99
CA ARG A 24 26.62 -10.28 -37.05
C ARG A 24 25.57 -10.33 -35.94
N ALA A 25 25.13 -9.16 -35.46
CA ALA A 25 24.18 -9.03 -34.35
C ALA A 25 22.73 -8.73 -34.78
N TYR A 26 22.35 -8.88 -36.05
CA TYR A 26 20.98 -8.55 -36.51
C TYR A 26 20.13 -9.70 -37.09
N GLU A 27 20.61 -10.95 -37.10
CA GLU A 27 19.78 -12.10 -37.54
C GLU A 27 19.59 -13.21 -36.48
N GLY A 28 20.24 -13.13 -35.32
CA GLY A 28 20.10 -14.15 -34.25
C GLY A 28 18.86 -14.01 -33.35
N MET A 29 18.21 -12.83 -33.35
CA MET A 29 17.18 -12.51 -32.36
C MET A 29 15.75 -12.92 -32.77
N TRP A 30 15.54 -13.25 -34.05
CA TRP A 30 14.23 -13.70 -34.57
C TRP A 30 14.04 -15.23 -34.56
N MET A 31 15.12 -16.01 -34.54
CA MET A 31 15.06 -17.49 -34.49
C MET A 31 14.92 -18.04 -33.06
N ALA A 32 15.27 -17.27 -32.03
CA ALA A 32 15.12 -17.70 -30.62
C ALA A 32 13.67 -17.55 -30.08
N TRP A 33 12.84 -16.73 -30.72
CA TRP A 33 11.45 -16.50 -30.28
C TRP A 33 10.44 -17.50 -30.90
N SER A 34 10.73 -18.01 -32.09
CA SER A 34 9.92 -19.05 -32.74
C SER A 34 10.14 -20.45 -32.13
N GLY A 35 11.34 -20.72 -31.59
CA GLY A 35 11.62 -21.96 -30.84
C GLY A 35 10.88 -22.06 -29.50
N CYS A 36 10.73 -20.93 -28.79
CA CYS A 36 10.07 -20.90 -27.48
C CYS A 36 8.54 -21.06 -27.60
N LEU A 37 7.92 -20.51 -28.65
CA LEU A 37 6.49 -20.67 -28.94
C LEU A 37 6.10 -22.11 -29.34
N ALA A 38 6.96 -22.82 -30.07
CA ALA A 38 6.74 -24.23 -30.41
C ALA A 38 6.87 -25.17 -29.19
N GLN A 39 7.73 -24.82 -28.22
CA GLN A 39 7.88 -25.57 -26.97
C GLN A 39 6.74 -25.30 -25.96
N ILE A 40 6.16 -24.09 -25.98
CA ILE A 40 4.96 -23.74 -25.21
C ILE A 40 3.71 -24.41 -25.81
N GLN A 41 3.59 -24.49 -27.14
CA GLN A 41 2.45 -25.16 -27.80
C GLN A 41 2.47 -26.69 -27.63
N ARG A 42 3.64 -27.33 -27.57
CA ARG A 42 3.74 -28.78 -27.28
C ARG A 42 3.49 -29.15 -25.81
N ARG A 43 3.61 -28.22 -24.86
CA ARG A 43 3.24 -28.44 -23.44
C ARG A 43 1.75 -28.19 -23.14
N ARG A 44 1.02 -27.50 -24.02
CA ARG A 44 -0.44 -27.28 -23.87
C ARG A 44 -1.30 -28.54 -24.07
N SER A 45 -0.77 -29.60 -24.69
CA SER A 45 -1.51 -30.85 -24.95
C SER A 45 -1.28 -31.97 -23.92
N GLN A 46 -0.43 -31.75 -22.90
CA GLN A 46 -0.20 -32.71 -21.81
C GLN A 46 -0.40 -32.14 -20.40
N ILE A 47 -0.69 -30.85 -20.27
CA ILE A 47 -1.23 -30.31 -19.02
C ILE A 47 -2.74 -30.53 -19.09
N LYS A 48 -3.21 -31.62 -18.47
CA LYS A 48 -4.58 -31.60 -17.93
C LYS A 48 -4.61 -30.39 -17.02
N CYS A 49 -5.23 -29.29 -17.46
CA CYS A 49 -5.60 -28.22 -16.56
C CYS A 49 -6.37 -28.90 -15.43
N ALA A 50 -5.75 -28.99 -14.26
CA ALA A 50 -6.50 -29.20 -13.05
C ALA A 50 -7.45 -28.00 -13.02
N VAL A 51 -8.69 -28.24 -13.42
CA VAL A 51 -9.81 -27.40 -13.02
C VAL A 51 -9.60 -27.20 -11.52
N PRO A 52 -9.48 -25.95 -11.02
CA PRO A 52 -9.38 -25.75 -9.58
C PRO A 52 -10.52 -26.57 -8.96
N GLU A 53 -10.19 -27.43 -8.00
CA GLU A 53 -11.20 -28.19 -7.28
C GLU A 53 -12.31 -27.20 -6.90
N PRO A 54 -13.59 -27.53 -7.16
CA PRO A 54 -14.67 -26.64 -6.77
C PRO A 54 -14.47 -26.30 -5.31
N LEU A 55 -14.52 -24.99 -5.00
CA LEU A 55 -14.52 -24.49 -3.63
C LEU A 55 -15.36 -25.44 -2.77
N PRO A 56 -14.87 -25.91 -1.60
CA PRO A 56 -15.64 -26.83 -0.78
C PRO A 56 -17.04 -26.24 -0.60
N GLU A 57 -18.03 -26.91 -1.19
CA GLU A 57 -19.42 -26.54 -1.06
C GLU A 57 -19.71 -26.51 0.44
N GLN A 58 -20.05 -25.31 0.93
CA GLN A 58 -20.32 -25.01 2.33
C GLN A 58 -19.06 -24.86 3.21
N CYS A 59 -18.24 -23.83 2.93
CA CYS A 59 -17.71 -23.04 4.04
C CYS A 59 -18.83 -22.12 4.53
N THR A 60 -19.80 -22.69 5.25
CA THR A 60 -20.69 -21.92 6.11
C THR A 60 -19.81 -21.34 7.21
N ILE A 61 -19.27 -20.14 6.96
CA ILE A 61 -18.71 -19.33 8.02
C ILE A 61 -19.90 -18.99 8.92
N GLU A 62 -20.04 -19.73 10.02
CA GLU A 62 -20.90 -19.26 11.11
C GLU A 62 -20.33 -17.91 11.55
N VAL A 63 -21.00 -16.83 11.12
CA VAL A 63 -20.76 -15.49 11.64
C VAL A 63 -21.26 -15.48 13.08
N LYS A 64 -20.45 -16.03 14.00
CA LYS A 64 -20.66 -15.79 15.42
C LYS A 64 -20.38 -14.32 15.63
N ALA A 65 -21.40 -13.58 16.05
CA ALA A 65 -21.22 -12.24 16.56
C ALA A 65 -20.22 -12.32 17.72
N ILE A 66 -18.98 -11.88 17.48
CA ILE A 66 -17.96 -11.80 18.53
C ILE A 66 -18.26 -10.49 19.27
N PRO A 67 -18.69 -10.54 20.55
CA PRO A 67 -18.89 -9.33 21.33
C PRO A 67 -17.52 -8.73 21.66
N THR A 68 -16.99 -7.88 20.79
CA THR A 68 -15.77 -7.13 21.09
C THR A 68 -16.12 -5.98 22.04
N ARG A 69 -15.61 -6.04 23.27
CA ARG A 69 -15.64 -4.91 24.20
C ARG A 69 -14.42 -4.03 23.94
N GLY A 70 -14.48 -3.28 22.85
CA GLY A 70 -13.50 -2.30 22.44
C GLY A 70 -13.80 -1.88 21.01
N CYS A 71 -13.57 -0.63 20.61
CA CYS A 71 -13.94 -0.17 19.27
C CYS A 71 -13.18 -1.01 18.22
N PRO A 72 -13.87 -1.90 17.46
CA PRO A 72 -13.22 -2.64 16.39
C PRO A 72 -12.64 -1.63 15.39
N GLY A 73 -11.62 -2.06 14.65
CA GLY A 73 -11.19 -1.28 13.49
C GLY A 73 -12.34 -1.10 12.50
N ALA A 74 -12.20 -0.11 11.63
CA ALA A 74 -13.16 0.13 10.56
C ALA A 74 -12.43 0.33 9.24
N LEU A 75 -13.02 -0.22 8.17
CA LEU A 75 -12.56 -0.02 6.81
C LEU A 75 -13.20 1.25 6.25
N CYS A 76 -12.38 2.25 5.99
CA CYS A 76 -12.76 3.43 5.23
C CYS A 76 -12.76 3.13 3.72
N ALA A 77 -13.23 4.08 2.91
CA ALA A 77 -13.30 3.94 1.45
C ALA A 77 -11.96 3.56 0.83
N GLU A 78 -10.88 4.09 1.41
CA GLU A 78 -9.56 4.04 0.80
C GLU A 78 -8.89 2.70 1.10
N PHE A 79 -9.19 2.14 2.27
CA PHE A 79 -8.86 0.75 2.59
C PHE A 79 -9.60 -0.21 1.67
N VAL A 80 -10.88 0.03 1.38
CA VAL A 80 -11.64 -0.80 0.41
C VAL A 80 -11.04 -0.70 -1.00
N GLN A 81 -10.63 0.50 -1.43
CA GLN A 81 -10.03 0.70 -2.74
C GLN A 81 -8.68 -0.02 -2.87
N VAL A 82 -7.79 0.15 -1.89
CA VAL A 82 -6.45 -0.44 -1.90
C VAL A 82 -6.49 -1.96 -1.71
N LEU A 83 -7.35 -2.48 -0.81
CA LEU A 83 -7.57 -3.93 -0.69
C LEU A 83 -8.19 -4.50 -1.97
N GLY A 84 -9.09 -3.75 -2.63
CA GLY A 84 -9.63 -4.11 -3.93
C GLY A 84 -8.56 -4.23 -5.01
N ALA A 85 -7.60 -3.28 -5.05
CA ALA A 85 -6.45 -3.32 -5.94
C ALA A 85 -5.51 -4.50 -5.64
N ARG A 86 -5.48 -5.00 -4.40
CA ARG A 86 -4.80 -6.24 -4.00
C ARG A 86 -5.59 -7.53 -4.31
N GLY A 87 -6.74 -7.41 -4.97
CA GLY A 87 -7.53 -8.54 -5.44
C GLY A 87 -8.64 -8.99 -4.50
N ILE A 88 -8.92 -8.25 -3.41
CA ILE A 88 -10.09 -8.53 -2.57
C ILE A 88 -11.36 -8.20 -3.36
N PRO A 89 -12.26 -9.18 -3.59
CA PRO A 89 -13.44 -8.96 -4.42
C PRO A 89 -14.49 -8.10 -3.71
N THR A 90 -15.31 -7.40 -4.48
CA THR A 90 -16.43 -6.59 -3.96
C THR A 90 -17.37 -7.39 -3.06
N ALA A 91 -17.65 -8.65 -3.39
CA ALA A 91 -18.53 -9.52 -2.62
C ALA A 91 -18.08 -9.67 -1.15
N THR A 92 -16.77 -9.72 -0.90
CA THR A 92 -16.23 -9.75 0.47
C THR A 92 -16.65 -8.52 1.27
N PHE A 93 -16.62 -7.33 0.67
CA PHE A 93 -17.04 -6.11 1.35
C PHE A 93 -18.56 -6.01 1.50
N GLU A 94 -19.33 -6.57 0.56
CA GLU A 94 -20.79 -6.65 0.69
C GLU A 94 -21.18 -7.53 1.88
N GLU A 95 -20.53 -8.68 2.05
CA GLU A 95 -20.71 -9.54 3.24
C GLU A 95 -20.35 -8.80 4.54
N LEU A 96 -19.24 -8.07 4.54
CA LEU A 96 -18.81 -7.26 5.70
C LEU A 96 -19.82 -6.16 6.04
N VAL A 97 -20.43 -5.52 5.05
CA VAL A 97 -21.48 -4.53 5.27
C VAL A 97 -22.73 -5.18 5.87
N LEU A 98 -23.13 -6.36 5.39
CA LEU A 98 -24.27 -7.09 5.94
C LEU A 98 -24.02 -7.50 7.41
N GLU A 99 -22.83 -8.02 7.70
CA GLU A 99 -22.42 -8.33 9.08
C GLU A 99 -22.44 -7.08 9.97
N ALA A 100 -21.85 -5.98 9.50
CA ALA A 100 -21.85 -4.73 10.25
C ALA A 100 -23.27 -4.21 10.53
N ALA A 101 -24.17 -4.29 9.56
CA ALA A 101 -25.57 -3.89 9.73
C ALA A 101 -26.33 -4.78 10.72
N ALA A 102 -25.99 -6.07 10.79
CA ALA A 102 -26.57 -7.01 11.74
C ALA A 102 -26.04 -6.82 13.16
N CYS A 103 -24.72 -6.58 13.30
CA CYS A 103 -24.06 -6.51 14.59
C CYS A 103 -24.13 -5.11 15.26
N HIS A 104 -24.20 -4.03 14.47
CA HIS A 104 -24.17 -2.67 14.99
C HIS A 104 -25.52 -1.96 14.83
N LYS A 105 -26.31 -1.94 15.92
CA LYS A 105 -27.63 -1.30 15.94
C LYS A 105 -27.53 0.18 15.52
N GLY A 106 -28.30 0.54 14.49
CA GLY A 106 -28.35 1.91 13.97
C GLY A 106 -27.20 2.29 13.02
N TRP A 107 -26.20 1.42 12.84
CA TRP A 107 -25.19 1.62 11.81
C TRP A 107 -25.80 1.39 10.43
N ARG A 108 -25.42 2.25 9.48
CA ARG A 108 -25.77 2.16 8.07
C ARG A 108 -24.56 2.58 7.24
N PRO A 109 -24.32 1.96 6.08
CA PRO A 109 -23.30 2.44 5.17
C PRO A 109 -23.67 3.86 4.71
N ARG A 110 -22.63 4.70 4.54
CA ARG A 110 -22.75 6.06 4.01
C ARG A 110 -21.98 6.13 2.70
N GLY A 111 -22.13 7.23 1.96
CA GLY A 111 -21.34 7.49 0.74
C GLY A 111 -19.84 7.52 1.02
N ALA A 112 -19.03 7.46 -0.04
CA ALA A 112 -17.56 7.30 0.02
C ALA A 112 -16.88 8.11 1.13
N LYS A 113 -17.14 9.42 1.19
CA LYS A 113 -16.56 10.36 2.18
C LYS A 113 -16.76 9.97 3.64
N HIS A 114 -17.81 9.21 3.96
CA HIS A 114 -18.16 8.82 5.33
C HIS A 114 -18.31 7.29 5.49
N LEU A 115 -17.81 6.52 4.52
CA LEU A 115 -17.81 5.07 4.59
C LEU A 115 -16.88 4.63 5.72
N SER A 116 -17.40 3.79 6.59
CA SER A 116 -16.68 3.22 7.73
C SER A 116 -17.36 1.91 8.07
N ILE A 117 -16.84 0.81 7.55
CA ILE A 117 -17.35 -0.56 7.75
C ILE A 117 -16.68 -1.13 9.00
N PRO A 118 -17.38 -1.28 10.14
CA PRO A 118 -16.85 -1.95 11.32
C PRO A 118 -16.38 -3.37 10.97
N LEU A 119 -15.21 -3.74 11.46
CA LEU A 119 -14.60 -5.04 11.22
C LEU A 119 -14.17 -5.66 12.55
N CYS A 120 -14.95 -6.63 13.04
CA CYS A 120 -14.78 -7.23 14.37
C CYS A 120 -13.39 -7.85 14.57
N GLN A 121 -12.87 -8.52 13.54
CA GLN A 121 -11.54 -9.17 13.56
C GLN A 121 -10.44 -8.19 13.11
N SER A 122 -10.43 -7.00 13.72
CA SER A 122 -9.42 -5.99 13.46
C SER A 122 -9.23 -5.01 14.62
N ARG A 123 -8.04 -4.41 14.72
CA ARG A 123 -7.73 -3.39 15.72
C ARG A 123 -6.66 -2.40 15.22
N ARG A 124 -6.82 -1.12 15.56
CA ARG A 124 -5.74 -0.14 15.46
C ARG A 124 -4.84 -0.27 16.68
N LEU A 125 -3.56 -0.49 16.47
CA LEU A 125 -2.60 -0.76 17.54
C LEU A 125 -1.37 0.14 17.36
N PHE A 126 -0.87 0.67 18.46
CA PHE A 126 0.45 1.31 18.45
C PHE A 126 1.50 0.31 18.02
N VAL A 127 2.35 0.70 17.08
CA VAL A 127 3.49 -0.11 16.66
C VAL A 127 4.71 0.19 17.52
N LEU A 128 5.38 -0.88 17.96
CA LEU A 128 6.62 -0.80 18.72
C LEU A 128 7.69 -1.66 18.05
N PRO A 129 8.97 -1.27 18.11
CA PRO A 129 10.06 -2.14 17.67
C PRO A 129 10.26 -3.27 18.68
N ASP A 130 10.58 -4.47 18.20
CA ASP A 130 10.87 -5.64 19.03
C ASP A 130 12.10 -5.43 19.93
N PRO A 131 11.93 -5.28 21.26
CA PRO A 131 13.05 -5.11 22.18
C PRO A 131 13.83 -6.42 22.40
N THR A 132 13.25 -7.57 22.04
CA THR A 132 13.85 -8.89 22.26
C THR A 132 14.72 -9.34 21.10
N GLY A 133 14.49 -8.78 19.90
CA GLY A 133 15.14 -9.19 18.66
C GLY A 133 14.79 -10.61 18.21
N ARG A 134 13.69 -11.20 18.70
CA ARG A 134 13.31 -12.59 18.45
C ARG A 134 12.33 -12.77 17.30
N LEU A 135 11.54 -11.75 16.98
CA LEU A 135 10.62 -11.80 15.85
C LEU A 135 11.42 -11.83 14.53
N LYS A 136 11.08 -12.75 13.63
CA LYS A 136 11.64 -12.78 12.26
C LYS A 136 11.09 -11.62 11.42
N PRO A 137 11.72 -11.27 10.27
CA PRO A 137 11.35 -10.09 9.49
C PRO A 137 9.86 -9.97 9.08
N ASP A 138 9.17 -11.08 8.87
CA ASP A 138 7.74 -11.10 8.49
C ASP A 138 6.81 -11.51 9.67
N GLU A 139 7.34 -11.58 10.89
CA GLU A 139 6.59 -11.92 12.10
C GLU A 139 6.20 -10.67 12.89
N VAL A 140 5.03 -10.74 13.54
CA VAL A 140 4.50 -9.69 14.42
C VAL A 140 3.98 -10.31 15.70
N TYR A 141 4.19 -9.66 16.83
CA TYR A 141 3.46 -9.96 18.05
C TYR A 141 2.28 -8.99 18.19
N LEU A 142 1.10 -9.51 18.51
CA LEU A 142 -0.12 -8.70 18.64
C LEU A 142 -0.80 -8.95 19.98
N HIS A 143 -1.21 -7.86 20.64
CA HIS A 143 -2.14 -7.93 21.76
C HIS A 143 -3.30 -6.98 21.51
N ALA A 144 -4.42 -7.49 20.98
CA ALA A 144 -5.54 -6.67 20.48
C ALA A 144 -6.55 -6.21 21.55
N GLY A 145 -6.29 -6.54 22.82
CA GLY A 145 -7.10 -6.18 23.99
C GLY A 145 -7.36 -7.38 24.88
N ASP A 146 -7.65 -7.14 26.16
CA ASP A 146 -7.94 -8.22 27.12
C ASP A 146 -9.25 -8.99 26.76
N ASP A 147 -10.11 -8.40 25.91
CA ASP A 147 -11.36 -8.98 25.42
C ASP A 147 -11.20 -9.75 24.11
N VAL A 148 -10.01 -9.76 23.50
CA VAL A 148 -9.74 -10.40 22.22
C VAL A 148 -8.77 -11.57 22.42
N ASP A 149 -9.29 -12.78 22.27
CA ASP A 149 -8.46 -13.98 22.25
C ASP A 149 -7.89 -14.21 20.84
N LEU A 150 -6.56 -14.18 20.73
CA LEU A 150 -5.81 -14.44 19.49
C LEU A 150 -5.15 -15.83 19.50
N SER A 151 -5.43 -16.68 20.48
CA SER A 151 -4.82 -18.02 20.57
C SER A 151 -5.06 -18.85 19.31
N GLU A 152 -6.29 -18.85 18.78
CA GLU A 152 -6.61 -19.54 17.52
C GLU A 152 -5.84 -18.98 16.30
N LEU A 153 -5.52 -17.67 16.32
CA LEU A 153 -4.72 -17.05 15.28
C LEU A 153 -3.27 -17.53 15.36
N PHE A 154 -2.70 -17.56 16.57
CA PHE A 154 -1.32 -18.00 16.82
C PHE A 154 -1.10 -19.49 16.56
N ASP A 155 -2.07 -20.33 16.94
CA ASP A 155 -2.02 -21.79 16.72
C ASP A 155 -2.30 -22.18 15.26
N GLY A 156 -2.96 -21.29 14.50
CA GLY A 156 -3.34 -21.48 13.12
C GLY A 156 -2.31 -20.99 12.11
N SER A 157 -2.76 -20.22 11.13
CA SER A 157 -1.89 -19.67 10.08
C SER A 157 -1.06 -18.47 10.55
N GLY A 158 -1.51 -17.79 11.62
CA GLY A 158 -0.96 -16.50 12.05
C GLY A 158 -1.18 -15.37 11.04
N GLU A 159 -1.97 -15.54 9.99
CA GLU A 159 -2.02 -14.53 8.93
C GLU A 159 -2.73 -13.25 9.37
N VAL A 160 -2.03 -12.12 9.26
CA VAL A 160 -2.56 -10.79 9.57
C VAL A 160 -2.21 -9.83 8.45
N VAL A 161 -3.17 -9.00 8.07
CA VAL A 161 -2.96 -7.89 7.13
C VAL A 161 -2.92 -6.58 7.90
N ALA A 162 -1.93 -5.74 7.62
CA ALA A 162 -1.75 -4.43 8.23
C ALA A 162 -1.74 -3.34 7.17
N LEU A 163 -2.33 -2.20 7.50
CA LEU A 163 -2.34 -1.00 6.67
C LEU A 163 -2.49 0.24 7.55
N HIS A 164 -1.79 1.31 7.20
CA HIS A 164 -1.85 2.59 7.91
C HIS A 164 -2.64 3.62 7.10
N ASN A 165 -3.27 4.59 7.78
CA ASN A 165 -4.03 5.64 7.10
C ASN A 165 -3.16 6.90 6.97
N PRO A 166 -3.02 7.50 5.78
CA PRO A 166 -3.58 7.08 4.49
C PRO A 166 -2.78 5.96 3.83
N ALA A 167 -3.48 4.92 3.36
CA ALA A 167 -2.91 3.90 2.49
C ALA A 167 -3.15 4.37 1.06
N VAL A 168 -2.11 4.86 0.40
CA VAL A 168 -2.23 5.44 -0.95
C VAL A 168 -1.85 4.46 -2.03
N ALA A 169 -1.15 3.37 -1.70
CA ALA A 169 -0.68 2.44 -2.71
C ALA A 169 -1.01 0.99 -2.36
N PRO A 170 -1.19 0.11 -3.35
CA PRO A 170 -1.33 -1.32 -3.09
C PRO A 170 -0.21 -1.83 -2.20
N GLU A 171 1.05 -1.45 -2.40
CA GLU A 171 2.19 -1.85 -1.57
C GLU A 171 2.06 -1.54 -0.07
N ASP A 172 1.25 -0.56 0.32
CA ASP A 172 1.02 -0.19 1.73
C ASP A 172 0.21 -1.26 2.50
N VAL A 173 -0.35 -2.25 1.80
CA VAL A 173 -0.98 -3.44 2.40
C VAL A 173 0.08 -4.50 2.65
N VAL A 174 0.40 -4.73 3.91
CA VAL A 174 1.44 -5.67 4.31
C VAL A 174 0.81 -6.87 4.98
N LYS A 175 1.24 -8.07 4.62
CA LYS A 175 0.83 -9.31 5.27
C LYS A 175 1.96 -9.78 6.19
N PHE A 176 1.62 -10.03 7.45
CA PHE A 176 2.50 -10.52 8.50
C PHE A 176 2.03 -11.89 9.01
N ARG A 177 2.92 -12.55 9.74
CA ARG A 177 2.63 -13.74 10.53
C ARG A 177 2.63 -13.40 12.02
N ALA A 178 1.45 -13.32 12.61
CA ALA A 178 1.25 -13.16 14.04
C ALA A 178 1.76 -14.40 14.80
N VAL A 179 2.59 -14.18 15.81
CA VAL A 179 3.15 -15.22 16.66
C VAL A 179 2.98 -14.84 18.13
N ASP A 180 2.65 -15.81 18.98
CA ASP A 180 2.74 -15.61 20.43
C ASP A 180 4.22 -15.60 20.82
N LEU A 181 4.63 -14.54 21.50
CA LEU A 181 5.98 -14.39 22.02
C LEU A 181 5.89 -14.23 23.55
N PRO A 182 6.08 -15.31 24.33
CA PRO A 182 5.94 -15.28 25.78
C PRO A 182 6.80 -14.21 26.46
N GLU A 183 7.96 -13.88 25.87
CA GLU A 183 8.87 -12.84 26.36
C GLU A 183 8.22 -11.45 26.38
N LEU A 184 7.31 -11.17 25.45
CA LEU A 184 6.55 -9.91 25.40
C LEU A 184 5.24 -10.03 26.19
N ARG A 185 4.54 -11.16 26.07
CA ARG A 185 3.25 -11.40 26.74
C ARG A 185 3.37 -11.47 28.26
N LEU A 186 4.45 -12.06 28.77
CA LEU A 186 4.74 -12.24 30.19
C LEU A 186 5.78 -11.25 30.72
N HIS A 187 6.14 -10.22 29.92
CA HIS A 187 6.99 -9.12 30.38
C HIS A 187 6.37 -8.42 31.60
N ASP A 188 7.18 -7.73 32.40
CA ASP A 188 6.73 -6.90 33.52
C ASP A 188 7.18 -5.44 33.32
N PRO A 189 6.30 -4.52 32.89
CA PRO A 189 4.87 -4.72 32.60
C PRO A 189 4.63 -5.43 31.24
N PRO A 190 3.52 -6.18 31.06
CA PRO A 190 3.27 -6.91 29.82
C PRO A 190 2.97 -5.98 28.65
N TYR A 191 3.40 -6.35 27.45
CA TYR A 191 3.10 -5.61 26.22
C TYR A 191 1.65 -5.84 25.82
N ARG A 192 0.76 -4.90 26.16
CA ARG A 192 -0.68 -4.96 25.87
C ARG A 192 -1.13 -3.82 24.97
N HIS A 193 -2.17 -4.07 24.16
CA HIS A 193 -2.77 -3.09 23.25
C HIS A 193 -1.77 -2.52 22.21
N VAL A 194 -0.81 -3.35 21.81
CA VAL A 194 0.28 -2.99 20.91
C VAL A 194 0.50 -4.07 19.86
N ALA A 195 1.13 -3.64 18.75
CA ALA A 195 1.74 -4.52 17.78
C ALA A 195 3.26 -4.34 17.88
N VAL A 196 4.00 -5.41 18.10
CA VAL A 196 5.46 -5.38 18.16
C VAL A 196 6.00 -5.96 16.86
N LEU A 197 6.73 -5.14 16.11
CA LEU A 197 7.27 -5.46 14.79
C LEU A 197 8.74 -5.84 14.90
N SER A 198 9.17 -6.79 14.07
CA SER A 198 10.57 -7.21 14.02
C SER A 198 11.53 -6.05 13.77
N VAL A 199 12.69 -6.12 14.43
CA VAL A 199 13.86 -5.25 14.17
C VAL A 199 14.87 -5.92 13.24
N GLN A 200 14.54 -7.10 12.71
CA GLN A 200 15.38 -7.84 11.78
C GLN A 200 15.05 -7.46 10.32
N GLY A 201 16.06 -7.55 9.45
CA GLY A 201 15.93 -7.24 8.02
C GLY A 201 16.54 -5.90 7.64
N ASP A 202 16.45 -5.55 6.35
CA ASP A 202 17.13 -4.37 5.78
C ASP A 202 16.38 -3.06 6.02
N GLN A 203 15.07 -3.13 6.25
CA GLN A 203 14.21 -1.98 6.51
C GLN A 203 13.25 -2.27 7.68
N PRO A 204 12.91 -1.24 8.49
CA PRO A 204 11.94 -1.41 9.56
C PRO A 204 10.54 -1.71 8.97
N PRO A 205 9.81 -2.71 9.50
CA PRO A 205 8.49 -3.06 8.98
C PRO A 205 7.44 -1.93 9.01
N ALA A 206 7.58 -0.96 9.92
CA ALA A 206 6.70 0.20 9.99
C ALA A 206 6.74 1.04 8.70
N ALA A 207 7.91 1.17 8.07
CA ALA A 207 8.08 1.95 6.84
C ALA A 207 7.29 1.38 5.65
N TRP A 208 6.96 0.08 5.68
CA TRP A 208 6.15 -0.56 4.64
C TRP A 208 4.67 -0.17 4.74
N LEU A 209 4.25 0.42 5.85
CA LEU A 209 2.89 0.84 6.11
C LEU A 209 2.74 2.34 5.80
N SER A 210 2.86 2.70 4.53
CA SER A 210 2.77 4.10 4.05
C SER A 210 3.89 5.02 4.60
N GLY A 211 5.10 4.49 4.77
CA GLY A 211 6.24 5.27 5.25
C GLY A 211 6.25 5.53 6.76
N GLY A 212 5.45 4.78 7.53
CA GLY A 212 5.33 4.95 8.97
C GLY A 212 6.59 4.64 9.77
N ASP A 213 6.56 5.00 11.05
CA ASP A 213 7.63 4.76 12.01
C ASP A 213 7.09 4.28 13.38
N TYR A 214 7.80 4.56 14.47
CA TYR A 214 7.46 4.10 15.82
C TYR A 214 7.23 5.27 16.80
N ASP A 215 6.95 6.48 16.31
CA ASP A 215 6.79 7.69 17.14
C ASP A 215 5.37 7.88 17.71
N GLY A 216 4.43 7.03 17.31
CA GLY A 216 3.02 7.11 17.67
C GLY A 216 2.06 6.45 16.70
N ASP A 217 2.55 5.89 15.59
CA ASP A 217 1.74 5.29 14.55
C ASP A 217 0.81 4.17 15.02
N GLN A 218 -0.40 4.18 14.46
CA GLN A 218 -1.46 3.23 14.78
C GLN A 218 -2.08 2.62 13.50
N PRO A 219 -1.36 1.74 12.79
CA PRO A 219 -1.92 0.99 11.69
C PRO A 219 -3.07 0.08 12.15
N LEU A 220 -3.96 -0.22 11.21
CA LEU A 220 -5.02 -1.19 11.37
C LEU A 220 -4.47 -2.58 11.07
N PHE A 221 -4.54 -3.49 12.05
CA PHE A 221 -4.26 -4.91 11.88
C PHE A 221 -5.58 -5.68 11.73
N ILE A 222 -5.64 -6.57 10.75
CA ILE A 222 -6.81 -7.34 10.33
C ILE A 222 -6.45 -8.83 10.32
N TRP A 223 -7.19 -9.63 11.07
CA TRP A 223 -7.07 -11.10 11.08
C TRP A 223 -8.34 -11.80 10.60
N ASP A 224 -9.20 -11.07 9.87
CA ASP A 224 -10.39 -11.63 9.21
C ASP A 224 -10.00 -12.49 8.01
N LYS A 225 -10.37 -13.77 8.04
CA LYS A 225 -10.02 -14.76 6.99
C LYS A 225 -10.54 -14.38 5.60
N ARG A 226 -11.63 -13.62 5.50
CA ARG A 226 -12.15 -13.16 4.20
C ARG A 226 -11.19 -12.17 3.52
N ILE A 227 -10.38 -11.45 4.30
CA ILE A 227 -9.36 -10.53 3.81
C ILE A 227 -7.98 -11.21 3.76
N THR A 228 -7.58 -11.89 4.84
CA THR A 228 -6.21 -12.43 4.96
C THR A 228 -5.93 -13.58 3.99
N CYS A 229 -6.89 -14.48 3.75
CA CYS A 229 -6.69 -15.63 2.85
C CYS A 229 -6.58 -15.23 1.38
N VAL A 230 -7.24 -14.14 0.97
CA VAL A 230 -7.26 -13.68 -0.43
C VAL A 230 -6.10 -12.73 -0.72
N THR A 231 -5.57 -12.07 0.30
CA THR A 231 -4.40 -11.18 0.16
C THR A 231 -3.14 -12.01 -0.16
N PRO A 232 -2.50 -11.82 -1.32
CA PRO A 232 -1.28 -12.54 -1.66
C PRO A 232 -0.18 -12.32 -0.62
N LEU A 233 0.57 -13.39 -0.31
CA LEU A 233 1.71 -13.34 0.61
C LEU A 233 2.88 -12.52 0.04
N ALA A 234 2.93 -12.36 -1.29
CA ALA A 234 3.98 -11.61 -1.94
C ALA A 234 3.93 -10.16 -1.48
N ARG A 235 4.95 -9.76 -0.71
CA ARG A 235 5.33 -8.37 -0.58
C ARG A 235 5.52 -7.88 -2.01
N ALA A 236 4.68 -6.95 -2.46
CA ALA A 236 5.03 -6.19 -3.65
C ALA A 236 6.43 -5.67 -3.34
N CYS A 237 7.41 -6.05 -4.16
CA CYS A 237 8.76 -5.56 -4.00
C CYS A 237 8.63 -4.05 -3.86
N HIS A 238 9.06 -3.50 -2.71
CA HIS A 238 9.21 -2.06 -2.61
C HIS A 238 10.04 -1.71 -3.83
N VAL A 239 9.44 -0.98 -4.77
CA VAL A 239 10.21 -0.29 -5.77
C VAL A 239 11.01 0.66 -4.91
N ALA A 240 12.27 0.28 -4.62
CA ALA A 240 13.25 1.22 -4.15
C ALA A 240 13.06 2.46 -5.02
N SER A 241 13.19 3.64 -4.44
CA SER A 241 13.35 4.86 -5.22
C SER A 241 14.69 4.76 -5.99
N ALA A 242 14.77 3.82 -6.92
CA ALA A 242 15.76 3.73 -7.97
C ALA A 242 15.28 4.79 -8.94
N GLY A 243 16.02 5.90 -8.92
CA GLY A 243 15.75 7.05 -9.74
C GLY A 243 15.59 6.64 -11.20
N ASP A 244 14.51 7.12 -11.80
CA ASP A 244 14.44 7.48 -13.20
C ASP A 244 13.28 8.49 -13.35
N GLY A 245 13.64 9.77 -13.44
CA GLY A 245 12.99 10.71 -14.35
C GLY A 245 11.68 11.43 -13.98
N ALA A 246 11.07 11.22 -12.82
CA ALA A 246 9.87 11.98 -12.43
C ALA A 246 9.89 12.41 -10.96
N THR A 247 10.97 13.08 -10.55
CA THR A 247 10.91 13.95 -9.37
C THR A 247 9.92 15.07 -9.68
N ALA A 248 9.18 15.54 -8.67
CA ALA A 248 8.54 16.86 -8.74
C ALA A 248 9.52 17.82 -9.40
N SER A 249 9.10 18.53 -10.44
CA SER A 249 9.97 19.35 -11.27
C SER A 249 10.90 20.14 -10.34
N HIS A 250 12.19 19.81 -10.38
CA HIS A 250 13.21 20.71 -9.87
C HIS A 250 13.03 21.99 -10.67
N VAL A 251 12.42 23.01 -10.07
CA VAL A 251 12.59 24.37 -10.53
C VAL A 251 13.98 24.81 -10.05
N ASP A 252 15.01 24.24 -10.66
CA ASP A 252 16.37 24.78 -10.56
C ASP A 252 16.38 26.06 -11.40
N GLY A 253 16.34 27.22 -10.74
CA GLY A 253 16.47 28.48 -11.46
C GLY A 253 15.98 29.76 -10.80
N ILE A 254 16.20 29.97 -9.50
CA ILE A 254 17.03 31.14 -9.13
C ILE A 254 18.39 30.53 -8.78
N PRO A 255 19.51 31.00 -9.36
CA PRO A 255 20.71 30.20 -9.53
C PRO A 255 21.34 29.79 -8.20
N GLY A 256 21.56 28.48 -8.04
CA GLY A 256 22.38 27.92 -6.96
C GLY A 256 22.36 26.41 -6.96
N GLN A 257 23.39 25.78 -7.52
CA GLN A 257 23.67 24.35 -7.43
C GLN A 257 23.43 23.81 -6.01
N CYS A 258 22.75 22.67 -5.91
CA CYS A 258 22.72 21.85 -4.70
C CYS A 258 24.08 21.15 -4.50
N SER A 259 25.12 21.94 -4.24
CA SER A 259 26.04 21.58 -3.18
C SER A 259 25.23 21.60 -1.89
N VAL A 260 25.50 20.70 -0.94
CA VAL A 260 25.24 20.98 0.47
C VAL A 260 26.01 22.26 0.78
N ARG A 261 25.39 23.41 0.53
CA ARG A 261 25.80 24.65 1.14
C ARG A 261 25.13 24.58 2.48
N GLU A 262 25.93 24.50 3.54
CA GLU A 262 25.54 25.14 4.79
C GLU A 262 24.81 26.42 4.40
N ALA A 263 23.55 26.54 4.82
CA ALA A 263 22.78 27.73 4.55
C ALA A 263 23.68 28.89 4.96
N GLN A 264 24.18 29.66 3.98
CA GLN A 264 24.93 30.85 4.32
C GLN A 264 23.90 31.71 5.03
N GLU A 265 24.05 31.78 6.36
CA GLU A 265 23.28 32.60 7.28
C GLU A 265 23.38 34.05 6.77
N THR A 266 22.50 34.40 5.84
CA THR A 266 22.11 35.78 5.69
C THR A 266 21.26 36.06 6.92
N PRO A 267 21.60 37.05 7.75
CA PRO A 267 20.86 37.34 8.97
C PRO A 267 19.53 38.01 8.60
N GLY A 268 18.66 37.29 7.90
CA GLY A 268 17.24 37.54 7.97
C GLY A 268 16.84 37.14 9.37
N GLY A 269 16.62 38.12 10.25
CA GLY A 269 16.22 37.83 11.62
C GLY A 269 15.02 36.88 11.66
N LEU A 270 14.82 36.19 12.78
CA LEU A 270 13.76 35.20 13.04
C LEU A 270 12.41 35.51 12.38
N SER A 271 12.04 36.78 12.23
CA SER A 271 10.84 37.25 11.53
C SER A 271 10.76 36.85 10.04
N GLU A 272 11.86 36.87 9.30
CA GLU A 272 11.87 36.59 7.87
C GLU A 272 11.87 35.08 7.59
N GLU A 273 12.56 34.30 8.43
CA GLU A 273 12.48 32.84 8.43
C GLU A 273 11.07 32.37 8.80
N LEU A 274 10.46 32.95 9.84
CA LEU A 274 9.10 32.65 10.23
C LEU A 274 8.10 33.01 9.11
N ARG A 275 8.27 34.15 8.43
CA ARG A 275 7.44 34.53 7.27
C ARG A 275 7.57 33.53 6.13
N ARG A 276 8.78 33.09 5.81
CA ARG A 276 9.03 32.09 4.77
C ARG A 276 8.37 30.75 5.12
N TYR A 277 8.55 30.29 6.36
CA TYR A 277 7.95 29.06 6.85
C TYR A 277 6.42 29.11 6.84
N VAL A 278 5.82 30.19 7.35
CA VAL A 278 4.36 30.39 7.32
C VAL A 278 3.84 30.47 5.88
N GLY A 279 4.56 31.15 4.98
CA GLY A 279 4.22 31.21 3.56
C GLY A 279 4.24 29.85 2.88
N GLN A 280 5.19 28.97 3.23
CA GLN A 280 5.23 27.59 2.75
C GLN A 280 4.06 26.77 3.30
N LEU A 281 3.77 26.86 4.60
CA LEU A 281 2.65 26.16 5.22
C LEU A 281 1.30 26.54 4.58
N ILE A 282 1.09 27.82 4.31
CA ILE A 282 -0.14 28.30 3.64
C ILE A 282 -0.26 27.75 2.22
N GLN A 283 0.84 27.70 1.47
CA GLN A 283 0.82 27.15 0.10
C GLN A 283 0.57 25.63 0.06
N GLN A 284 0.84 24.92 1.15
CA GLN A 284 0.72 23.47 1.23
C GLN A 284 -0.56 23.00 1.93
N SER A 285 -1.41 23.90 2.43
CA SER A 285 -2.56 23.53 3.27
C SER A 285 -3.54 22.58 2.58
N ASP A 286 -3.77 22.76 1.28
CA ASP A 286 -4.72 21.95 0.50
C ASP A 286 -4.04 20.93 -0.42
N LEU A 287 -2.71 21.01 -0.55
CA LEU A 287 -1.94 20.21 -1.51
C LEU A 287 -2.11 18.71 -1.28
N LEU A 288 -1.99 18.25 -0.02
CA LEU A 288 -2.12 16.84 0.31
C LEU A 288 -3.51 16.30 -0.03
N SER A 289 -4.55 17.10 0.23
CA SER A 289 -5.94 16.74 -0.10
C SER A 289 -6.15 16.66 -1.62
N GLU A 290 -5.55 17.58 -2.37
CA GLU A 290 -5.63 17.60 -3.83
C GLU A 290 -4.88 16.42 -4.46
N LEU A 291 -3.64 16.16 -4.03
CA LEU A 291 -2.85 15.01 -4.47
C LEU A 291 -3.57 13.69 -4.20
N TYR A 292 -4.16 13.57 -3.01
CA TYR A 292 -4.92 12.39 -2.62
C TYR A 292 -6.17 12.19 -3.51
N GLY A 293 -6.97 13.24 -3.70
CA GLY A 293 -8.15 13.15 -4.54
C GLY A 293 -7.82 12.80 -5.99
N LEU A 294 -6.74 13.37 -6.55
CA LEU A 294 -6.25 12.98 -7.88
C LEU A 294 -5.80 11.52 -7.90
N HIS A 295 -5.09 11.07 -6.87
CA HIS A 295 -4.64 9.69 -6.76
C HIS A 295 -5.85 8.72 -6.73
N GLU A 296 -6.86 8.98 -5.89
CA GLU A 296 -8.07 8.17 -5.80
C GLU A 296 -8.75 8.01 -7.16
N VAL A 297 -8.86 9.11 -7.91
CA VAL A 297 -9.43 9.13 -9.26
C VAL A 297 -8.59 8.26 -10.21
N TRP A 298 -7.27 8.45 -10.26
CA TRP A 298 -6.42 7.68 -11.17
C TRP A 298 -6.38 6.18 -10.83
N ALA A 299 -6.34 5.84 -9.55
CA ALA A 299 -6.43 4.45 -9.09
C ALA A 299 -7.77 3.81 -9.45
N ASP A 300 -8.87 4.56 -9.34
CA ASP A 300 -10.20 4.10 -9.76
C ASP A 300 -10.30 3.92 -11.28
N ARG A 301 -9.72 4.84 -12.06
CA ARG A 301 -9.65 4.74 -13.53
C ARG A 301 -8.85 3.52 -13.97
N ALA A 302 -7.74 3.21 -13.30
CA ALA A 302 -6.97 2.00 -13.60
C ALA A 302 -7.83 0.73 -13.42
N ALA A 303 -8.66 0.69 -12.38
CA ALA A 303 -9.59 -0.41 -12.16
C ALA A 303 -10.83 -0.40 -13.09
N SER A 304 -11.11 0.73 -13.74
CA SER A 304 -12.30 0.95 -14.58
C SER A 304 -12.00 1.05 -16.08
N ALA A 305 -10.73 0.89 -16.48
CA ALA A 305 -10.26 1.03 -17.83
C ALA A 305 -10.93 0.03 -18.79
N HIS A 306 -11.21 0.46 -20.02
CA HIS A 306 -11.85 -0.39 -21.04
C HIS A 306 -10.83 -1.21 -21.85
N ASN A 307 -9.59 -0.74 -21.87
CA ASN A 307 -8.49 -1.34 -22.63
C ASN A 307 -7.17 -1.25 -21.84
N ALA A 308 -6.17 -1.99 -22.31
CA ALA A 308 -4.88 -2.08 -21.64
C ALA A 308 -4.08 -0.77 -21.64
N GLU A 309 -4.25 0.08 -22.65
CA GLU A 309 -3.55 1.37 -22.77
C GLU A 309 -4.06 2.37 -21.72
N GLU A 310 -5.38 2.47 -21.56
CA GLU A 310 -6.01 3.27 -20.50
C GLU A 310 -5.61 2.78 -19.11
N GLN A 311 -5.60 1.45 -18.91
CA GLN A 311 -5.23 0.85 -17.64
C GLN A 311 -3.79 1.18 -17.27
N GLU A 312 -2.87 1.05 -18.23
CA GLU A 312 -1.44 1.31 -18.05
C GLU A 312 -1.21 2.80 -17.73
N LEU A 313 -1.77 3.71 -18.53
CA LEU A 313 -1.67 5.15 -18.30
C LEU A 313 -2.18 5.55 -16.92
N ALA A 314 -3.34 5.01 -16.53
CA ALA A 314 -3.93 5.32 -15.24
C ALA A 314 -3.12 4.75 -14.07
N SER A 315 -2.58 3.53 -14.22
CA SER A 315 -1.72 2.90 -13.21
C SER A 315 -0.41 3.67 -13.03
N GLN A 316 0.22 4.10 -14.12
CA GLN A 316 1.42 4.94 -14.09
C GLN A 316 1.16 6.30 -13.45
N SER A 317 0.02 6.93 -13.78
CA SER A 317 -0.38 8.22 -13.21
C SER A 317 -0.65 8.12 -11.71
N ALA A 318 -1.35 7.07 -11.26
CA ALA A 318 -1.57 6.78 -9.85
C ALA A 318 -0.24 6.56 -9.12
N ALA A 319 0.66 5.75 -9.68
CA ALA A 319 1.98 5.49 -9.10
C ALA A 319 2.85 6.76 -9.01
N GLN A 320 2.78 7.65 -10.01
CA GLN A 320 3.47 8.94 -9.97
C GLN A 320 2.90 9.84 -8.86
N LEU A 321 1.57 9.89 -8.71
CA LEU A 321 0.92 10.65 -7.64
C LEU A 321 1.27 10.12 -6.24
N VAL A 322 1.39 8.79 -6.06
CA VAL A 322 1.87 8.20 -4.80
C VAL A 322 3.26 8.71 -4.44
N ARG A 323 4.18 8.77 -5.40
CA ARG A 323 5.54 9.29 -5.17
C ARG A 323 5.51 10.75 -4.73
N ILE A 324 4.77 11.58 -5.46
CA ILE A 324 4.62 13.01 -5.14
C ILE A 324 3.92 13.21 -3.79
N TYR A 325 2.93 12.37 -3.45
CA TYR A 325 2.23 12.40 -2.17
C TYR A 325 3.18 12.10 -1.01
N ARG A 326 4.02 11.07 -1.13
CA ARG A 326 5.03 10.72 -0.12
C ARG A 326 6.04 11.85 0.06
N ASP A 327 6.54 12.44 -1.02
CA ASP A 327 7.42 13.63 -0.95
C ASP A 327 6.72 14.84 -0.29
N ALA A 328 5.42 15.00 -0.52
CA ALA A 328 4.61 16.08 0.05
C ALA A 328 4.35 15.94 1.55
N LEU A 329 4.30 14.71 2.10
CA LEU A 329 4.18 14.48 3.54
C LEU A 329 5.38 15.03 4.31
N ASP A 330 6.58 14.88 3.74
CA ASP A 330 7.84 15.34 4.35
C ASP A 330 8.24 16.76 3.94
N ALA A 331 7.53 17.36 2.99
CA ALA A 331 7.80 18.70 2.49
C ALA A 331 7.84 19.79 3.58
N PRO A 332 6.95 19.80 4.60
CA PRO A 332 7.02 20.79 5.68
C PRO A 332 8.28 20.69 6.55
N LYS A 333 8.89 19.50 6.64
CA LYS A 333 10.11 19.23 7.42
C LYS A 333 11.38 19.49 6.62
N SER A 334 11.34 19.20 5.32
CA SER A 334 12.48 19.27 4.39
C SER A 334 12.59 20.60 3.65
N GLY A 335 11.55 21.44 3.68
CA GLY A 335 11.50 22.70 2.93
C GLY A 335 11.25 22.52 1.43
N LEU A 336 10.92 21.30 0.98
CA LEU A 336 10.60 21.00 -0.40
C LEU A 336 9.33 21.74 -0.84
N ARG A 337 9.36 22.27 -2.07
CA ARG A 337 8.17 22.82 -2.72
C ARG A 337 7.65 21.81 -3.73
N ILE A 338 6.43 21.36 -3.50
CA ILE A 338 5.77 20.39 -4.37
C ILE A 338 4.81 21.11 -5.30
N VAL A 339 4.81 20.69 -6.57
CA VAL A 339 3.89 21.15 -7.60
C VAL A 339 3.31 19.92 -8.27
N ILE A 340 1.99 19.89 -8.46
CA ILE A 340 1.31 18.81 -9.17
C ILE A 340 1.49 19.04 -10.68
N PRO A 341 2.10 18.09 -11.42
CA PRO A 341 2.21 18.16 -12.88
C PRO A 341 0.84 18.27 -13.58
N ASP A 342 0.76 19.08 -14.63
CA ASP A 342 -0.49 19.35 -15.36
C ASP A 342 -1.12 18.09 -15.96
N HIS A 343 -0.30 17.13 -16.41
CA HIS A 343 -0.81 15.87 -17.00
C HIS A 343 -1.45 14.94 -15.98
N LEU A 344 -1.21 15.14 -14.68
CA LEU A 344 -1.86 14.38 -13.60
C LEU A 344 -3.17 15.02 -13.16
N ARG A 345 -3.43 16.27 -13.55
CA ARG A 345 -4.71 16.95 -13.29
C ARG A 345 -5.77 16.39 -14.23
N THR A 346 -6.98 16.19 -13.72
CA THR A 346 -8.09 15.61 -14.48
C THR A 346 -9.42 16.20 -14.04
N ASN A 347 -10.31 16.43 -15.01
CA ASN A 347 -11.70 16.82 -14.78
C ASN A 347 -12.65 15.61 -14.78
N TYR A 348 -12.11 14.39 -14.92
CA TYR A 348 -12.89 13.15 -14.81
C TYR A 348 -12.95 12.70 -13.37
N ILE A 349 -14.15 12.37 -12.89
CA ILE A 349 -14.35 11.83 -11.54
C ILE A 349 -15.26 10.61 -11.58
N PRO A 350 -15.05 9.61 -10.70
CA PRO A 350 -15.97 8.50 -10.59
C PRO A 350 -17.30 8.95 -10.00
N HIS A 351 -18.38 8.23 -10.32
CA HIS A 351 -19.74 8.58 -9.89
C HIS A 351 -19.91 8.70 -8.37
N TRP A 352 -19.10 7.99 -7.59
CA TRP A 352 -19.14 8.03 -6.13
C TRP A 352 -18.40 9.23 -5.50
N HIS A 353 -17.62 9.97 -6.28
CA HIS A 353 -16.92 11.19 -5.85
C HIS A 353 -17.76 12.47 -6.12
N ARG A 354 -18.92 12.33 -6.77
CA ARG A 354 -19.83 13.43 -7.10
C ARG A 354 -20.44 14.02 -5.83
N LYS A 355 -20.36 15.35 -5.67
CA LYS A 355 -21.09 16.08 -4.62
C LYS A 355 -22.52 16.39 -5.10
N ALA A 356 -23.50 16.28 -4.21
CA ALA A 356 -24.91 16.52 -4.53
C ALA A 356 -25.24 17.96 -4.98
N GLU A 357 -24.37 18.93 -4.68
CA GLU A 357 -24.59 20.36 -4.93
C GLU A 357 -23.85 20.90 -6.18
N GLN A 358 -23.10 20.07 -6.89
CA GLN A 358 -22.22 20.50 -8.01
C GLN A 358 -22.87 20.39 -9.41
N ASP A 359 -24.20 20.39 -9.50
CA ASP A 359 -24.93 20.11 -10.76
C ASP A 359 -24.97 21.29 -11.75
N SER A 360 -24.39 22.45 -11.45
CA SER A 360 -24.56 23.65 -12.29
C SER A 360 -23.31 24.47 -12.65
N GLU A 361 -22.10 24.14 -12.20
CA GLU A 361 -20.97 25.10 -12.33
C GLU A 361 -19.60 24.58 -12.78
N ASN A 362 -19.35 23.27 -12.94
CA ASN A 362 -18.02 22.79 -13.36
C ASN A 362 -18.06 21.80 -14.54
N ASP A 363 -17.10 21.91 -15.46
CA ASP A 363 -16.77 20.99 -16.57
C ASP A 363 -16.29 19.60 -16.09
N LEU A 364 -16.97 19.00 -15.10
CA LEU A 364 -16.61 17.70 -14.54
C LEU A 364 -17.28 16.57 -15.33
N HIS A 365 -16.47 15.64 -15.83
CA HIS A 365 -16.94 14.45 -16.54
C HIS A 365 -17.07 13.26 -15.57
N VAL A 366 -18.31 12.89 -15.27
CA VAL A 366 -18.59 11.77 -14.37
C VAL A 366 -18.63 10.45 -15.15
N TYR A 367 -17.87 9.46 -14.71
CA TYR A 367 -17.91 8.10 -15.26
C TYR A 367 -18.40 7.06 -14.24
N LYS A 368 -18.90 5.93 -14.74
CA LYS A 368 -19.28 4.80 -13.90
C LYS A 368 -18.04 4.02 -13.49
N SER A 369 -17.68 4.11 -12.22
CA SER A 369 -16.57 3.34 -11.64
C SER A 369 -16.91 1.84 -11.58
N MET A 370 -15.93 1.04 -11.99
CA MET A 370 -15.92 -0.43 -11.90
C MET A 370 -14.94 -0.93 -10.82
N SER A 371 -14.31 -0.03 -10.08
CA SER A 371 -13.46 -0.39 -8.95
C SER A 371 -14.24 -1.13 -7.87
N THR A 372 -13.53 -1.80 -6.96
CA THR A 372 -14.16 -2.51 -5.84
C THR A 372 -15.04 -1.58 -5.01
N LEU A 373 -14.55 -0.38 -4.69
CA LEU A 373 -15.29 0.65 -3.97
C LEU A 373 -16.50 1.16 -4.77
N GLY A 374 -16.32 1.47 -6.07
CA GLY A 374 -17.40 1.97 -6.91
C GLY A 374 -18.54 0.97 -7.09
N ARG A 375 -18.21 -0.32 -7.25
CA ARG A 375 -19.20 -1.40 -7.29
C ARG A 375 -19.93 -1.57 -5.97
N LEU A 376 -19.20 -1.56 -4.85
CA LEU A 376 -19.79 -1.62 -3.50
C LEU A 376 -20.79 -0.48 -3.27
N LEU A 377 -20.39 0.76 -3.52
CA LEU A 377 -21.28 1.91 -3.32
C LEU A 377 -22.50 1.86 -4.24
N SER A 378 -22.34 1.35 -5.46
CA SER A 378 -23.45 1.14 -6.40
C SER A 378 -24.45 0.10 -5.89
N SER A 379 -23.97 -1.03 -5.36
CA SER A 379 -24.86 -2.07 -4.82
C SER A 379 -25.62 -1.58 -3.57
N LEU A 380 -24.96 -0.82 -2.69
CA LEU A 380 -25.59 -0.22 -1.51
C LEU A 380 -26.65 0.84 -1.86
N SER A 381 -26.41 1.64 -2.91
CA SER A 381 -27.40 2.61 -3.39
C SER A 381 -28.66 1.96 -3.97
N THR A 382 -28.50 0.78 -4.60
CA THR A 382 -29.61 0.03 -5.21
C THR A 382 -30.50 -0.63 -4.16
N GLN A 383 -29.92 -1.08 -3.03
CA GLN A 383 -30.66 -1.71 -1.93
C GLN A 383 -31.45 -0.71 -1.05
N SER A 384 -31.18 0.59 -1.20
CA SER A 384 -31.86 1.65 -0.45
C SER A 384 -33.12 2.18 -1.16
N GLN A 385 -33.37 1.74 -2.40
CA GLN A 385 -34.59 1.97 -3.17
C GLN A 385 -35.52 0.75 -3.07
#